data_AF-A0A640VQ38-F1
#
_entry.id   AF-A0A640VQ38-F1
#
_cell.length_a   1.000
_cell.length_b   1.000
_cell.length_c   1.000
_cell.angle_alpha   90.00
_cell.angle_beta   90.00
_cell.angle_gamma   90.00
#
_symmetry.space_group_name_H-M   'P 1'
#
loop_
_entity.id
_entity.type
_entity.pdbx_description
1 polymer ?
#
loop_
_entity_poly.entity_id
_entity_poly.type
_entity_poly.pdbx_seq_one_letter_code
_entity_poly.pdbx_strand_id
1 'polypeptide(L)'
;MDIGCFQLNYRWHGGEFSTLEQMFDPVTNARYAAKFLNRLFDEKGNWMRAVGAYHSRTPKHAVRYKRRFSEIHTQLDVETTSARPAAKVVQKQSNQFPLLRRSATQPRLGSLVPLGHETSRGGLLRQTGGI
;
A
#
# COMPACT_ATOMS: atom_id res chain seq x y z
N MET A 1 1.55 19.18 -1.31
CA MET A 1 2.20 17.93 -1.76
C MET A 1 2.65 17.19 -0.53
N ASP A 2 2.43 15.88 -0.50
CA ASP A 2 2.78 15.02 0.62
C ASP A 2 3.99 14.15 0.24
N ILE A 3 4.91 13.94 1.18
CA ILE A 3 6.24 13.37 0.94
C ILE A 3 6.50 12.19 1.87
N GLY A 4 7.09 11.13 1.31
CA GLY A 4 7.57 9.95 2.04
C GLY A 4 6.47 8.98 2.49
N CYS A 5 6.88 7.96 3.25
CA CYS A 5 6.03 6.87 3.69
C CYS A 5 4.94 7.29 4.69
N PHE A 6 5.14 8.38 5.44
CA PHE A 6 4.15 8.91 6.39
C PHE A 6 3.38 10.12 5.85
N GLN A 7 3.50 10.40 4.54
CA GLN A 7 2.69 11.38 3.80
C GLN A 7 2.68 12.77 4.47
N LEU A 8 3.88 13.29 4.76
CA LEU A 8 4.02 14.61 5.39
C LEU A 8 3.84 15.72 4.37
N ASN A 9 2.94 16.66 4.64
CA ASN A 9 2.70 17.78 3.76
C ASN A 9 3.85 18.80 3.80
N TYR A 10 4.50 19.04 2.65
CA TYR A 10 5.67 19.92 2.54
C TYR A 10 5.41 21.34 3.03
N ARG A 11 4.23 21.90 2.76
CA ARG A 11 3.89 23.30 3.13
C ARG A 11 3.89 23.52 4.64
N TRP A 12 3.57 22.49 5.42
CA TRP A 12 3.42 22.56 6.88
C TRP A 12 4.62 21.98 7.62
N HIS A 13 5.27 20.96 7.06
CA HIS A 13 6.31 20.19 7.76
C HIS A 13 7.71 20.37 7.16
N GLY A 14 7.86 20.98 5.97
CA GLY A 14 9.14 21.06 5.28
C GLY A 14 10.22 21.82 6.05
N GLY A 15 9.84 22.82 6.86
CA GLY A 15 10.78 23.59 7.69
C GLY A 15 11.41 22.82 8.85
N GLU A 16 10.98 21.58 9.10
CA GLU A 16 11.51 20.73 10.17
C GLU A 16 12.61 19.78 9.67
N PHE A 17 12.95 19.89 8.39
CA PHE A 17 13.98 19.11 7.72
C PHE A 17 15.02 20.05 7.15
N SER A 18 16.29 19.60 7.11
CA SER A 18 17.37 20.42 6.56
C SER A 18 17.31 20.51 5.03
N THR A 19 16.80 19.45 4.38
CA THR A 19 16.61 19.39 2.93
C THR A 19 15.35 18.59 2.58
N LEU A 20 14.91 18.70 1.31
CA LEU A 20 13.77 17.93 0.81
C LEU A 20 14.09 16.43 0.75
N GLU A 21 15.33 16.05 0.43
CA GLU A 21 15.78 14.66 0.37
C GLU A 21 15.62 13.96 1.73
N GLN A 22 15.84 14.68 2.84
CA GLN A 22 15.59 14.15 4.18
C GLN A 22 14.12 13.82 4.43
N MET A 23 13.18 14.51 3.79
CA MET A 23 11.77 14.15 3.87
C MET A 23 11.46 12.84 3.14
N PHE A 24 12.25 12.48 2.12
CA PHE A 24 12.12 11.20 1.42
C PHE A 24 12.85 10.06 2.13
N ASP A 25 13.87 10.34 2.95
CA ASP A 25 14.53 9.32 3.77
C ASP A 25 13.52 8.66 4.73
N PRO A 26 13.30 7.33 4.64
CA PRO A 26 12.22 6.66 5.37
C PRO A 26 12.40 6.74 6.89
N VAL A 27 13.62 6.68 7.40
CA VAL A 27 13.89 6.71 8.85
C VAL A 27 13.65 8.11 9.42
N THR A 28 14.11 9.14 8.72
CA THR A 28 13.95 10.53 9.12
C THR A 28 12.48 10.95 9.02
N ASN A 29 11.79 10.58 7.93
CA ASN A 29 10.36 10.79 7.75
C ASN A 29 9.54 10.14 8.89
N ALA A 30 9.83 8.87 9.21
CA ALA A 30 9.18 8.14 10.30
C ALA A 30 9.40 8.80 11.66
N ARG A 31 10.64 9.16 11.97
CA ARG A 31 11.00 9.77 13.26
C ARG A 31 10.29 11.10 13.46
N TYR A 32 10.22 11.93 12.42
CA TYR A 32 9.46 13.18 12.48
C TYR A 32 7.96 12.93 12.66
N ALA A 33 7.38 12.03 11.85
CA ALA A 33 5.95 11.70 11.91
C ALA A 33 5.55 11.20 13.31
N ALA A 34 6.34 10.33 13.92
CA ALA A 34 6.12 9.83 15.27
C ALA A 34 6.16 10.95 16.33
N LYS A 35 7.16 11.84 16.26
CA LYS A 35 7.24 13.01 17.16
C LYS A 35 6.04 13.93 16.98
N PHE A 36 5.63 14.19 15.75
CA PHE A 36 4.47 15.03 15.46
C PHE A 36 3.17 14.41 15.98
N LEU A 37 2.96 13.11 15.76
CA LEU A 37 1.79 12.40 16.26
C LEU A 37 1.74 12.39 17.80
N ASN A 38 2.88 12.23 18.48
CA ASN A 38 2.96 12.32 19.94
C ASN A 38 2.58 13.71 20.45
N ARG A 39 3.09 14.79 19.83
CA ARG A 39 2.67 16.16 20.18
C ARG A 39 1.16 16.36 20.04
N LEU A 40 0.55 15.79 19.00
CA LEU A 40 -0.89 15.83 18.82
C LEU A 40 -1.63 15.00 19.87
N PHE A 41 -1.07 13.88 20.32
CA PHE A 41 -1.62 13.14 21.43
C PHE A 41 -1.57 13.96 22.72
N ASP A 42 -0.44 14.57 23.05
CA ASP A 42 -0.28 15.43 24.22
C ASP A 42 -1.28 16.60 24.17
N GLU A 43 -1.53 17.18 22.98
CA GLU A 43 -2.50 18.26 22.79
C GLU A 43 -3.96 17.77 22.92
N LYS A 44 -4.29 16.58 22.41
CA LYS A 44 -5.68 16.12 22.27
C LYS A 44 -6.14 15.14 23.36
N GLY A 45 -5.21 14.54 24.10
CA GLY A 45 -5.44 13.51 25.12
C GLY A 45 -6.06 12.22 24.61
N ASN A 46 -6.10 12.01 23.30
CA ASN A 46 -6.80 10.88 22.69
C ASN A 46 -6.23 10.54 21.30
N TRP A 47 -5.90 9.27 21.09
CA TRP A 47 -5.29 8.79 19.84
C TRP A 47 -6.16 9.03 18.60
N MET A 48 -7.45 8.75 18.66
CA MET A 48 -8.35 8.99 17.53
C MET A 48 -8.43 10.48 17.16
N ARG A 49 -8.42 11.37 18.16
CA ARG A 49 -8.36 12.83 17.93
C ARG A 49 -6.99 13.25 17.37
N ALA A 50 -5.90 12.69 17.88
CA ALA A 50 -4.54 12.96 17.38
C ALA A 50 -4.37 12.55 15.92
N VAL A 51 -4.81 11.34 15.56
CA VAL A 51 -4.79 10.83 14.17
C VAL A 51 -5.64 11.71 13.23
N GLY A 52 -6.81 12.15 13.68
CA GLY A 52 -7.61 13.11 12.90
C GLY A 52 -6.87 14.42 12.67
N ALA A 53 -6.24 14.96 13.71
CA ALA A 53 -5.47 16.20 13.66
C ALA A 53 -4.16 16.08 12.86
N TYR A 54 -3.57 14.88 12.79
CA TYR A 54 -2.38 14.58 11.99
C TYR A 54 -2.66 14.86 10.52
N HIS A 55 -3.83 14.44 10.03
CA HIS A 55 -4.23 14.72 8.65
C HIS A 55 -4.75 16.16 8.45
N SER A 56 -5.56 16.66 9.37
CA SER A 56 -6.05 18.04 9.32
C SER A 56 -6.62 18.52 10.65
N ARG A 57 -6.29 19.75 11.04
CA ARG A 57 -6.92 20.40 12.21
C ARG A 57 -8.33 20.93 11.91
N THR A 58 -8.74 20.95 10.63
CA THR A 58 -10.09 21.36 10.23
C THR A 58 -11.08 20.22 10.48
N PRO A 59 -12.12 20.41 11.32
CA PRO A 59 -12.99 19.33 11.78
C PRO A 59 -13.60 18.48 10.66
N LYS A 60 -14.07 19.11 9.56
CA LYS A 60 -14.68 18.43 8.42
C LYS A 60 -13.73 17.40 7.77
N HIS A 61 -12.45 17.74 7.61
CA HIS A 61 -11.46 16.86 7.00
C HIS A 61 -11.00 15.77 7.99
N ALA A 62 -10.80 16.13 9.26
CA ALA A 62 -10.47 15.18 10.31
C ALA A 62 -11.54 14.09 10.47
N VAL A 63 -12.83 14.44 10.41
CA VAL A 63 -13.93 13.47 10.52
C VAL A 63 -13.90 12.46 9.38
N ARG A 64 -13.77 12.91 8.12
CA ARG A 64 -13.67 12.03 6.96
C ARG A 64 -12.46 11.09 7.07
N TYR A 65 -11.31 11.62 7.48
CA TYR A 65 -10.10 10.84 7.64
C TYR A 65 -10.21 9.79 8.74
N LYS A 66 -10.70 10.17 9.93
CA LYS A 66 -10.89 9.24 11.05
C LYS A 66 -11.79 8.07 10.70
N ARG A 67 -12.87 8.30 9.93
CA ARG A 67 -13.75 7.21 9.48
C ARG A 67 -12.97 6.17 8.67
N ARG A 68 -12.20 6.63 7.68
CA ARG A 68 -11.36 5.75 6.85
C ARG A 68 -10.27 5.06 7.67
N PHE A 69 -9.64 5.79 8.58
CA PHE A 69 -8.63 5.24 9.49
C PHE A 69 -9.21 4.11 10.35
N SER A 70 -10.38 4.31 10.97
CA SER A 70 -11.03 3.29 11.80
C SER A 70 -11.39 2.03 11.01
N GLU A 71 -11.87 2.17 9.77
CA GLU A 71 -12.13 1.01 8.89
C GLU A 71 -10.87 0.15 8.71
N ILE A 72 -9.74 0.78 8.41
CA ILE A 72 -8.46 0.10 8.18
C ILE A 72 -7.91 -0.48 9.49
N HIS A 73 -7.95 0.29 10.58
CA HIS A 73 -7.42 -0.14 11.88
C HIS A 73 -8.14 -1.40 12.38
N THR A 74 -9.48 -1.42 12.32
CA THR A 74 -10.26 -2.58 12.72
C THR A 74 -9.93 -3.81 11.86
N GLN A 75 -9.71 -3.64 10.56
CA GLN A 75 -9.29 -4.75 9.69
C GLN A 75 -7.93 -5.32 10.10
N LEU A 76 -6.97 -4.44 10.41
CA LEU A 76 -5.64 -4.84 10.89
C LEU A 76 -5.69 -5.51 12.27
N ASP A 77 -6.56 -5.08 13.16
CA ASP A 77 -6.76 -5.72 14.48
C ASP A 77 -7.31 -7.14 14.32
N VAL A 78 -8.28 -7.33 13.41
CA VAL A 78 -8.85 -8.64 13.08
C VAL A 78 -7.80 -9.53 12.42
N GLU A 79 -7.00 -9.00 11.49
CA GLU A 79 -5.90 -9.73 10.88
C GLU A 79 -4.82 -10.09 11.90
N THR A 80 -4.42 -9.18 12.80
CA THR A 80 -3.41 -9.47 13.83
C THR A 80 -3.90 -10.51 14.83
N THR A 81 -5.19 -10.47 15.18
CA THR A 81 -5.82 -11.45 16.09
C THR A 81 -6.02 -12.80 15.41
N SER A 82 -6.35 -12.81 14.11
CA SER A 82 -6.50 -14.03 13.29
C SER A 82 -5.16 -14.57 12.76
N ALA A 83 -4.12 -13.73 12.80
CA ALA A 83 -2.77 -14.01 12.35
C ALA A 83 -1.77 -13.97 13.50
N ARG A 84 -2.05 -14.70 14.58
CA ARG A 84 -0.99 -15.46 15.24
C ARG A 84 -0.83 -16.83 14.54
N PRO A 85 -0.14 -16.95 13.39
CA PRO A 85 0.37 -18.24 12.95
C PRO A 85 1.77 -18.44 13.54
N ALA A 86 2.11 -19.68 13.88
CA ALA A 86 3.51 -20.11 13.82
C ALA A 86 4.10 -19.66 12.47
N ALA A 87 5.34 -19.15 12.48
CA ALA A 87 6.08 -18.64 11.32
C ALA A 87 5.53 -19.17 9.98
N LYS A 88 4.77 -18.35 9.25
CA LYS A 88 4.33 -18.71 7.90
C LYS A 88 5.60 -18.90 7.06
N VAL A 89 5.89 -20.16 6.74
CA VAL A 89 6.84 -20.53 5.70
C VAL A 89 6.48 -19.68 4.48
N VAL A 90 7.43 -18.85 4.04
CA VAL A 90 7.30 -18.04 2.82
C VAL A 90 7.10 -19.02 1.67
N GLN A 91 5.84 -19.28 1.33
CA GLN A 91 5.50 -20.00 0.12
C GLN A 91 5.94 -19.11 -1.03
N LYS A 92 7.05 -19.48 -1.65
CA LYS A 92 7.63 -18.81 -2.82
C LYS A 92 6.57 -18.79 -3.92
N GLN A 93 5.82 -17.69 -4.01
CA GLN A 93 4.83 -17.49 -5.05
C GLN A 93 5.52 -17.66 -6.40
N SER A 94 5.14 -18.72 -7.12
CA SER A 94 5.62 -18.94 -8.48
C SER A 94 4.84 -18.00 -9.40
N ASN A 95 5.55 -17.04 -10.00
CA ASN A 95 4.96 -16.10 -10.95
C ASN A 95 4.31 -16.88 -12.10
N GLN A 96 2.99 -16.82 -12.21
CA GLN A 96 2.26 -17.51 -13.29
C GLN A 96 2.33 -16.75 -14.62
N PHE A 97 2.73 -15.47 -14.61
CA PHE A 97 2.97 -14.68 -15.81
C PHE A 97 4.04 -15.33 -16.69
N PRO A 98 3.72 -15.70 -17.95
CA PRO A 98 4.63 -16.45 -18.83
C PRO A 98 5.99 -15.78 -19.02
N LEU A 99 6.03 -14.45 -19.00
CA LEU A 99 7.23 -13.64 -19.23
C LEU A 99 8.12 -13.45 -17.99
N LEU A 100 7.63 -13.78 -16.80
CA LEU A 100 8.34 -13.53 -15.53
C LEU A 100 8.70 -14.82 -14.79
N ARG A 101 8.68 -15.96 -15.49
CA ARG A 101 9.18 -17.23 -14.98
C ARG A 101 10.70 -17.22 -15.04
N ARG A 102 11.34 -17.13 -13.87
CA ARG A 102 12.80 -17.29 -13.75
C ARG A 102 13.15 -18.77 -13.98
N SER A 103 13.36 -19.16 -15.24
CA SER A 103 13.91 -20.49 -15.57
C SER A 103 15.36 -20.57 -15.09
N ALA A 104 15.68 -21.63 -14.34
CA ALA A 104 17.01 -21.83 -13.76
C ALA A 104 18.10 -22.18 -14.79
N THR A 105 17.76 -22.30 -16.08
CA THR A 105 18.65 -22.93 -17.06
C THR A 105 19.02 -22.06 -18.27
N GLN A 106 18.61 -20.78 -18.36
CA GLN A 106 19.23 -19.74 -19.22
C GLN A 106 18.38 -18.45 -19.22
N PRO A 107 19.01 -17.25 -19.22
CA PRO A 107 18.29 -15.99 -19.41
C PRO A 107 17.83 -15.88 -20.88
N ARG A 108 16.52 -15.87 -21.12
CA ARG A 108 15.95 -15.58 -22.44
C ARG A 108 15.62 -14.10 -22.52
N LEU A 109 16.23 -13.38 -23.47
CA LEU A 109 15.83 -12.01 -23.82
C LEU A 109 14.38 -12.06 -24.33
N GLY A 110 13.48 -11.33 -23.67
CA GLY A 110 12.05 -11.36 -23.94
C GLY A 110 11.71 -10.84 -25.34
N SER A 111 11.13 -11.69 -26.18
CA SER A 111 10.47 -11.31 -27.42
C SER A 111 8.98 -11.04 -27.13
N LEU A 112 8.45 -9.91 -27.63
CA LEU A 112 7.03 -9.53 -27.50
C LEU A 112 6.17 -10.06 -28.66
N VAL A 113 6.59 -11.13 -29.33
CA VAL A 113 5.79 -11.76 -30.39
C VAL A 113 4.84 -12.78 -29.75
N PRO A 114 3.51 -12.69 -29.99
CA PRO A 114 2.58 -13.75 -29.61
C PRO A 114 2.96 -15.02 -30.36
N LEU A 115 3.37 -16.07 -29.64
CA LEU A 115 3.47 -17.39 -30.24
C LEU A 115 2.04 -17.87 -30.50
N GLY A 116 1.75 -18.09 -31.78
CA GLY A 116 0.43 -18.38 -32.32
C GLY A 116 -0.26 -19.53 -31.60
N HIS A 117 -1.58 -19.40 -31.53
CA HIS A 117 -2.53 -20.43 -31.14
C HIS A 117 -2.32 -21.72 -31.95
N GLU A 118 -1.93 -22.80 -31.26
CA GLU A 118 -2.16 -24.15 -31.73
C GLU A 118 -3.36 -24.72 -30.96
N THR A 119 -4.42 -24.98 -31.72
CA THR A 119 -5.75 -25.41 -31.31
C THR A 119 -5.76 -26.76 -30.58
N SER A 120 -6.43 -26.83 -29.42
CA SER A 120 -7.23 -28.02 -29.11
C SER A 120 -8.33 -27.75 -28.06
N ARG A 121 -9.54 -27.58 -28.60
CA ARG A 121 -10.87 -27.98 -28.10
C ARG A 121 -11.23 -27.73 -26.62
N GLY A 122 -12.09 -26.73 -26.44
CA GLY A 122 -12.99 -26.57 -25.30
C GLY A 122 -14.06 -25.54 -25.62
N GLY A 123 -14.98 -25.88 -26.52
CA GLY A 123 -16.03 -24.97 -26.98
C GLY A 123 -17.07 -24.70 -25.88
N LEU A 124 -17.21 -23.44 -25.49
CA LEU A 124 -18.44 -22.89 -24.95
C LEU A 124 -18.73 -21.64 -25.77
N LEU A 125 -19.70 -21.74 -26.69
CA LEU A 125 -20.71 -20.73 -26.99
C LEU A 125 -21.54 -21.22 -28.20
N ARG A 126 -22.84 -21.14 -28.01
CA ARG A 126 -23.91 -21.70 -28.83
C ARG A 126 -24.72 -20.51 -29.37
N GLN A 127 -24.79 -20.31 -30.69
CA GLN A 127 -25.73 -19.37 -31.35
C GLN A 127 -25.65 -19.63 -32.88
N THR A 128 -26.54 -20.41 -33.51
CA THR A 128 -27.90 -20.14 -34.05
C THR A 128 -27.99 -19.20 -35.27
N GLY A 129 -28.53 -19.72 -36.39
CA GLY A 129 -29.10 -19.00 -37.56
C GLY A 129 -28.10 -18.74 -38.70
N GLY A 130 -28.26 -19.18 -39.97
CA GLY A 130 -29.43 -19.12 -40.87
C GLY A 130 -29.42 -17.76 -41.59
N ILE A 131 -29.40 -17.58 -42.91
CA ILE A 131 -29.68 -18.39 -44.12
C ILE A 131 -28.60 -18.04 -45.17
#